data_AF-A0A4Q0ZH62-F1
#
_entry.id   AF-A0A4Q0ZH62-F1
#
_cell.length_a   1.000
_cell.length_b   1.000
_cell.length_c   1.000
_cell.angle_alpha   90.00
_cell.angle_beta   90.00
_cell.angle_gamma   90.00
#
_symmetry.space_group_name_H-M   'P 1'
#
loop_
_entity.id
_entity.type
_entity.pdbx_description
1 polymer ?
#
loop_
_entity_poly.entity_id
_entity_poly.type
_entity_poly.pdbx_seq_one_letter_code
_entity_poly.pdbx_strand_id
1 'polypeptide(L)'
;MANSTKKNFLFFTNEGFTYDSNNKEIQNMQILGDATGKDILEAFKNFKINQPYLKNFSFKNVMAIQTIGDVIRNLELGGKEWS
;
A
#
# COMPACT_ATOMS: atom_id res chain seq x y z
N MET A 1 1.71 15.62 26.05
CA MET A 1 2.07 15.32 24.64
C MET A 1 0.86 14.62 24.04
N ALA A 2 0.21 15.20 23.03
CA ALA A 2 -0.96 14.55 22.42
C ALA A 2 -0.48 13.26 21.74
N ASN A 3 -0.94 12.11 22.22
CA ASN A 3 -0.78 10.85 21.51
C ASN A 3 -1.40 11.05 20.13
N SER A 4 -0.55 11.20 19.10
CA SER A 4 -1.03 11.25 17.73
C SER A 4 -1.55 9.85 17.43
N THR A 5 -2.86 9.62 17.60
CA THR A 5 -3.55 8.37 17.26
C THR A 5 -3.70 8.26 15.75
N LYS A 6 -2.59 8.48 15.04
CA LYS A 6 -2.45 8.30 13.61
C LYS A 6 -2.56 6.80 13.34
N LYS A 7 -3.43 6.46 12.39
CA LYS A 7 -3.71 5.10 11.95
C LYS A 7 -3.01 4.87 10.61
N ASN A 8 -2.46 3.67 10.46
CA ASN A 8 -1.81 3.25 9.23
C ASN A 8 -2.79 2.44 8.36
N PHE A 9 -2.75 2.69 7.06
CA PHE A 9 -3.59 2.00 6.08
C PHE A 9 -2.75 1.50 4.91
N LEU A 10 -3.04 0.28 4.46
CA LEU A 10 -2.53 -0.28 3.22
C LEU A 10 -3.63 -0.17 2.16
N PHE A 11 -3.29 0.39 0.99
CA PHE A 11 -4.18 0.57 -0.14
C PHE A 11 -3.81 -0.41 -1.26
N PHE A 12 -4.82 -1.08 -1.81
CA PHE A 12 -4.66 -2.10 -2.84
C PHE A 12 -5.86 -2.13 -3.77
N THR A 13 -5.69 -2.76 -4.93
CA THR A 13 -6.73 -2.93 -5.94
C THR A 13 -6.72 -4.36 -6.46
N ASN A 14 -7.88 -4.84 -6.88
CA ASN A 14 -8.00 -6.06 -7.68
C ASN A 14 -8.18 -5.78 -9.18
N GLU A 15 -8.14 -4.51 -9.58
CA GLU A 15 -8.23 -4.12 -10.99
C GLU A 15 -6.92 -4.39 -11.73
N GLY A 16 -7.02 -4.51 -13.05
CA GLY A 16 -5.90 -4.86 -13.92
C GLY A 16 -5.79 -6.35 -14.17
N PHE A 17 -5.09 -6.69 -15.25
CA PHE A 17 -4.86 -8.08 -15.66
C PHE A 17 -3.50 -8.55 -15.15
N THR A 18 -3.43 -9.79 -14.69
CA THR A 18 -2.18 -10.46 -14.31
C THR A 18 -2.20 -11.86 -14.87
N TYR A 19 -1.05 -12.34 -15.34
CA TYR A 19 -0.90 -13.62 -16.03
C TYR A 19 0.20 -14.46 -15.38
N ASP A 20 0.04 -15.78 -15.39
CA ASP A 20 1.12 -16.70 -15.03
C ASP A 20 2.15 -16.85 -16.17
N SER A 21 3.19 -17.67 -15.98
CA SER A 21 4.23 -17.92 -16.99
C SER A 21 3.73 -18.64 -18.25
N ASN A 22 2.50 -19.15 -18.26
CA ASN A 22 1.85 -19.80 -19.39
C ASN A 22 0.79 -18.90 -20.04
N ASN A 23 0.77 -17.61 -19.72
CA ASN A 23 -0.19 -16.63 -20.22
C ASN A 23 -1.65 -16.94 -19.81
N LYS A 24 -1.85 -17.62 -18.67
CA LYS A 24 -3.18 -17.81 -18.08
C LYS A 24 -3.50 -16.64 -17.15
N GLU A 25 -4.65 -16.01 -17.37
CA GLU A 25 -5.14 -14.95 -16.49
C GLU A 25 -5.38 -15.49 -15.07
N ILE A 26 -4.93 -14.74 -14.06
CA ILE A 26 -5.13 -15.02 -12.65
C ILE A 26 -5.66 -13.77 -11.93
N GLN A 27 -6.33 -13.98 -10.80
CA GLN A 27 -6.82 -12.90 -9.95
C GLN A 27 -5.65 -12.02 -9.49
N ASN A 28 -5.79 -10.71 -9.71
CA ASN A 28 -4.83 -9.72 -9.25
C ASN A 28 -5.20 -9.22 -7.83
N MET A 29 -4.18 -9.02 -7.01
CA MET A 29 -4.28 -8.18 -5.82
C MET A 29 -3.00 -7.35 -5.74
N GLN A 30 -3.07 -6.14 -6.28
CA GLN A 30 -1.92 -5.24 -6.37
C GLN A 30 -1.93 -4.27 -5.20
N ILE A 31 -0.85 -4.25 -4.43
CA ILE A 31 -0.60 -3.21 -3.44
C ILE A 31 -0.21 -1.92 -4.18
N LEU A 32 -0.96 -0.85 -3.94
CA LEU A 32 -0.71 0.46 -4.54
C LEU A 32 0.20 1.33 -3.66
N GLY A 33 0.21 1.05 -2.36
CA GLY A 33 1.03 1.71 -1.37
C GLY A 33 0.30 1.83 -0.05
N ASP A 34 0.81 2.67 0.83
CA ASP A 34 0.28 2.88 2.16
C ASP A 34 0.23 4.37 2.49
N ALA A 35 -0.53 4.72 3.54
CA ALA A 35 -0.46 6.04 4.14
C ALA A 35 -0.99 6.05 5.57
N THR A 36 -0.64 7.12 6.29
CA THR A 36 -1.08 7.37 7.65
C THR A 36 -2.05 8.56 7.70
N GLY A 37 -3.06 8.50 8.57
CA GLY A 37 -4.00 9.60 8.82
C GLY A 37 -4.76 9.42 10.14
N LYS A 38 -5.51 10.41 10.62
CA LYS A 38 -6.38 10.26 11.79
C LYS A 38 -7.52 9.27 11.52
N ASP A 39 -7.97 9.24 10.27
CA ASP A 39 -8.97 8.32 9.73
C ASP A 39 -8.62 7.93 8.29
N ILE A 40 -9.48 7.11 7.67
CA ILE A 40 -9.29 6.62 6.30
C ILE A 40 -9.33 7.76 5.26
N LEU A 41 -10.09 8.83 5.49
CA LEU A 41 -10.21 9.93 4.53
C LEU A 41 -8.92 10.76 4.50
N GLU A 42 -8.36 11.08 5.67
CA GLU A 42 -7.07 11.76 5.75
C GLU A 42 -5.95 10.87 5.22
N ALA A 43 -5.95 9.58 5.56
CA ALA A 43 -4.98 8.63 5.03
C ALA A 43 -5.06 8.53 3.50
N PHE A 44 -6.26 8.45 2.93
CA PHE A 44 -6.44 8.38 1.47
C PHE A 44 -6.03 9.69 0.77
N LYS A 45 -6.26 10.86 1.40
CA LYS A 45 -5.73 12.14 0.91
C LYS A 45 -4.20 12.11 0.88
N ASN A 46 -3.56 11.68 1.96
CA ASN A 46 -2.11 11.59 2.08
C ASN A 46 -1.54 10.58 1.08
N PHE A 47 -2.20 9.43 0.90
CA PHE A 47 -1.85 8.42 -0.10
C PHE A 47 -1.79 9.01 -1.52
N LYS A 48 -2.81 9.76 -1.96
CA LYS A 48 -2.82 10.41 -3.28
C LYS A 48 -1.71 11.45 -3.47
N ILE A 49 -1.30 12.12 -2.40
CA ILE A 49 -0.20 13.11 -2.43
C ILE A 49 1.14 12.38 -2.54
N ASN A 50 1.33 11.32 -1.76
CA ASN A 50 2.60 10.61 -1.62
C ASN A 50 2.85 9.57 -2.72
N GLN A 51 1.81 9.14 -3.45
CA GLN A 51 1.91 8.19 -4.56
C GLN A 51 1.55 8.89 -5.89
N PRO A 52 2.33 9.90 -6.34
CA PRO A 52 1.98 10.72 -7.50
C PRO A 52 1.92 9.93 -8.81
N TYR A 53 2.60 8.79 -8.90
CA TYR A 53 2.55 7.92 -10.08
C TYR A 53 1.12 7.45 -10.39
N LEU A 54 0.28 7.26 -9.36
CA LEU A 54 -1.10 6.79 -9.49
C LEU A 54 -2.01 7.78 -10.22
N LYS A 55 -1.61 9.05 -10.35
CA LYS A 55 -2.39 10.06 -11.09
C LYS A 55 -2.57 9.72 -12.57
N ASN A 56 -1.68 8.90 -13.12
CA ASN A 56 -1.72 8.49 -14.52
C ASN A 56 -2.54 7.22 -14.75
N PHE A 57 -3.10 6.63 -13.69
CA PHE A 57 -3.88 5.40 -13.75
C PHE A 57 -5.36 5.69 -13.44
N SER A 58 -6.24 4.85 -13.97
CA SER A 58 -7.70 5.02 -13.89
C SER A 58 -8.36 4.07 -12.89
N PHE A 59 -7.63 3.64 -11.85
CA PHE A 59 -8.16 2.72 -10.85
C PHE A 59 -9.42 3.29 -10.18
N LYS A 60 -10.51 2.50 -10.13
CA LYS A 60 -11.79 2.88 -9.52
C LYS A 60 -12.06 2.13 -8.24
N ASN A 61 -11.63 0.87 -8.14
CA ASN A 61 -11.83 0.02 -6.97
C ASN A 61 -10.57 -0.04 -6.07
N VAL A 62 -10.26 1.08 -5.42
CA VAL A 62 -9.19 1.13 -4.40
C VAL A 62 -9.77 0.75 -3.05
N MET A 63 -9.28 -0.35 -2.49
CA MET A 63 -9.63 -0.86 -1.17
C MET A 63 -8.56 -0.46 -0.16
N ALA A 64 -8.93 -0.42 1.12
CA ALA A 64 -8.02 -0.12 2.21
C ALA A 64 -8.25 -1.04 3.41
N ILE A 65 -7.16 -1.49 4.03
CA ILE A 65 -7.18 -2.13 5.34
C ILE A 65 -6.41 -1.27 6.34
N GLN A 66 -6.96 -1.08 7.53
CA GLN A 66 -6.24 -0.48 8.63
C GLN A 66 -5.29 -1.55 9.21
N THR A 67 -4.01 -1.23 9.37
CA THR A 67 -3.09 -2.08 10.11
C THR A 67 -3.16 -1.75 11.61
N ILE A 68 -3.19 -2.80 12.44
CA ILE A 68 -3.09 -2.66 13.90
C ILE A 68 -1.65 -2.97 14.27
N GLY A 69 -0.89 -1.96 14.66
CA GLY A 69 0.54 -2.05 14.98
C GLY A 69 1.43 -1.23 14.06
N ASP A 70 2.73 -1.33 14.29
CA ASP A 70 3.74 -0.61 13.53
C ASP A 70 3.99 -1.27 12.17
N VAL A 71 4.12 -0.45 11.13
CA VAL A 71 4.59 -0.91 9.82
C VAL A 71 6.11 -0.87 9.85
N ILE A 72 6.74 -2.05 9.89
CA ILE A 72 8.19 -2.17 9.83
C ILE A 72 8.65 -1.93 8.39
N ARG A 73 9.62 -1.04 8.20
CA ARG A 73 10.19 -0.66 6.89
C ARG A 73 11.70 -0.73 6.92
N ASN A 74 12.31 -0.67 5.73
CA ASN A 74 13.76 -0.61 5.56
C ASN A 74 14.48 -1.80 6.19
N LEU A 75 13.82 -2.97 6.20
CA LEU A 75 14.51 -4.23 6.44
C LEU A 75 15.28 -4.56 5.17
N GLU A 76 16.60 -4.53 5.25
CA GLU A 76 17.48 -4.89 4.16
C GLU A 76 17.82 -6.39 4.23
N LEU A 77 17.77 -7.08 3.10
CA LEU A 77 18.24 -8.46 2.97
C LEU A 77 19.69 -8.44 2.48
N GLY A 78 20.62 -9.00 3.28
CA GLY A 78 22.05 -9.03 2.99
C GLY A 78 22.85 -7.90 3.63
N GLY A 79 23.88 -8.29 4.39
CA GLY A 79 24.88 -7.44 5.05
C GLY A 79 26.09 -8.29 5.42
N LYS A 80 27.26 -7.69 5.71
CA LYS A 80 28.52 -8.44 5.98
C LYS A 80 28.45 -9.44 7.14
N GLU A 81 27.40 -9.41 7.96
CA GLU A 81 27.20 -10.25 9.14
C GLU A 81 26.00 -11.20 9.02
N TRP A 82 25.69 -11.66 7.81
CA TRP A 82 24.84 -12.85 7.63
C TRP A 82 25.77 -14.08 7.66
N SER A 83 26.30 -14.39 8.85
CA SER A 83 27.09 -15.60 9.12
C SER A 83 26.37 -16.49 10.13
#